data_AF-A0A816JQQ5-F1
#
_entry.id   AF-A0A816JQQ5-F1
#
_cell.length_a   1.000
_cell.length_b   1.000
_cell.length_c   1.000
_cell.angle_alpha   90.00
_cell.angle_beta   90.00
_cell.angle_gamma   90.00
#
_symmetry.space_group_name_H-M   'P 1'
#
loop_
_entity.id
_entity.type
_entity.pdbx_description
1 polymer ?
#
loop_
_entity_poly.entity_id
_entity_poly.type
_entity_poly.pdbx_seq_one_letter_code
_entity_poly.pdbx_strand_id
1 'polypeptide(L)'
;MEHGSFTNDSHASFTLAEEDHTLANALRFMLNQEYSESNIGWYSIPHPSLECINVRVQTTGDPAREVLKDACQELMLMNRHVRSVFDKAVSEFKEEQARLKAEEERKKAEEEELKKQRDLLESMDIESN
;
A
#
# COMPACT_ATOMS: atom_id res chain seq x y z
N MET A 1 26.37 -31.90 15.26
CA MET A 1 25.65 -32.56 16.37
C MET A 1 24.89 -31.48 17.10
N GLU A 2 23.62 -31.30 16.75
CA GLU A 2 22.73 -30.37 17.45
C GLU A 2 22.05 -31.13 18.59
N HIS A 3 22.36 -30.74 19.82
CA HIS A 3 21.59 -31.14 20.99
C HIS A 3 20.57 -30.05 21.27
N GLY A 4 19.35 -30.25 20.78
CA GLY A 4 18.18 -29.44 21.09
C GLY A 4 16.95 -30.35 21.12
N SER A 5 16.24 -30.37 22.25
CA SER A 5 15.03 -31.19 22.45
C SER A 5 13.91 -30.74 21.51
N PHE A 6 13.47 -31.63 20.61
CA PHE A 6 12.30 -31.48 19.73
C PHE A 6 10.97 -31.62 20.49
N THR A 7 10.73 -30.80 21.50
CA THR A 7 9.54 -30.97 22.35
C THR A 7 8.63 -29.75 22.40
N ASN A 8 8.95 -28.64 21.73
CA ASN A 8 8.07 -27.45 21.76
C ASN A 8 8.07 -26.68 20.43
N ASP A 9 7.38 -27.22 19.43
CA ASP A 9 7.16 -26.55 18.13
C ASP A 9 6.31 -25.29 18.24
N SER A 10 5.63 -25.09 19.38
CA SER A 10 4.80 -23.93 19.66
C SER A 10 5.59 -22.67 20.02
N HIS A 11 6.91 -22.78 20.27
CA HIS A 11 7.75 -21.64 20.66
C HIS A 11 9.03 -21.62 19.84
N ALA A 12 9.17 -20.63 18.96
CA ALA A 12 10.34 -20.49 18.11
C ALA A 12 10.82 -19.04 18.02
N SER A 13 12.11 -18.88 17.77
CA SER A 13 12.72 -17.59 17.43
C SER A 13 13.37 -17.71 16.07
N PHE A 14 12.98 -16.83 15.15
CA PHE A 14 13.44 -16.79 13.77
C PHE A 14 14.27 -15.53 13.58
N THR A 15 15.48 -15.68 13.05
CA THR A 15 16.32 -14.55 12.66
C THR A 15 16.12 -14.30 11.18
N LEU A 16 15.70 -13.08 10.83
CA LEU A 16 15.62 -12.62 9.44
C LEU A 16 16.80 -11.67 9.21
N ALA A 17 17.66 -12.02 8.25
CA ALA A 17 18.79 -11.20 7.85
C ALA A 17 18.35 -10.16 6.82
N GLU A 18 19.05 -9.03 6.77
CA GLU A 18 18.82 -7.91 5.85
C GLU A 18 17.42 -7.28 6.00
N GLU A 19 16.84 -7.37 7.19
CA GLU A 19 15.50 -6.87 7.50
C GLU A 19 15.50 -5.98 8.74
N ASP A 20 14.55 -5.04 8.79
CA ASP A 20 14.49 -4.00 9.82
C ASP A 20 13.09 -3.84 10.45
N HIS A 21 12.87 -2.71 11.13
CA HIS A 21 11.59 -2.37 11.78
C HIS A 21 10.39 -2.39 10.83
N THR A 22 10.59 -2.18 9.52
CA THR A 22 9.52 -2.11 8.53
C THR A 22 8.80 -3.44 8.46
N LEU A 23 9.53 -4.50 8.11
CA LEU A 23 8.96 -5.84 8.03
C LEU A 23 8.60 -6.36 9.44
N ALA A 24 9.47 -6.12 10.43
CA ALA A 24 9.26 -6.63 11.77
C ALA A 24 7.97 -6.11 12.41
N ASN A 25 7.67 -4.81 12.26
CA ASN A 25 6.47 -4.22 12.83
C ASN A 25 5.20 -4.65 12.07
N ALA A 26 5.29 -4.80 10.74
CA ALA A 26 4.18 -5.33 9.94
C ALA A 26 3.84 -6.77 10.34
N LEU A 27 4.85 -7.64 10.48
CA LEU A 27 4.65 -9.02 10.93
C LEU A 27 4.13 -9.10 12.36
N ARG A 28 4.65 -8.26 13.27
CA ARG A 28 4.13 -8.16 14.64
C ARG A 28 2.64 -7.82 14.63
N PHE A 29 2.20 -6.91 13.77
CA PHE A 29 0.79 -6.54 13.66
C PHE A 29 -0.05 -7.73 13.21
N MET A 30 0.36 -8.42 12.13
CA MET A 30 -0.36 -9.59 11.62
C MET A 30 -0.46 -10.71 12.65
N LEU A 31 0.65 -11.04 13.30
CA LEU A 31 0.72 -12.10 14.31
C LEU A 31 -0.18 -11.82 15.52
N ASN A 32 -0.32 -10.57 15.93
CA ASN A 32 -1.12 -10.21 17.11
C ASN A 32 -2.60 -9.94 16.81
N GLN A 33 -2.97 -9.61 15.57
CA GLN A 33 -4.37 -9.33 15.19
C GLN A 33 -5.11 -10.59 14.78
N GLU A 34 -4.57 -11.35 13.83
CA GLU A 34 -5.32 -12.39 13.12
C GLU A 34 -5.23 -13.75 13.81
N TYR A 35 -4.17 -13.98 14.58
CA TYR A 35 -3.93 -15.22 15.31
C TYR A 35 -4.17 -15.09 16.82
N SER A 36 -4.95 -14.09 17.24
CA SER A 36 -5.03 -13.60 18.62
C SER A 36 -5.58 -14.60 19.65
N GLU A 37 -6.18 -15.71 19.23
CA GLU A 37 -6.71 -16.70 20.17
C GLU A 37 -5.61 -17.44 20.92
N SER A 38 -4.36 -17.44 20.44
CA SER A 38 -3.28 -18.15 21.14
C SER A 38 -1.84 -17.74 20.81
N ASN A 39 -1.63 -16.73 19.94
CA ASN A 39 -0.31 -16.42 19.42
C ASN A 39 0.19 -15.05 19.90
N ILE A 40 1.40 -15.02 20.48
CA ILE A 40 2.10 -13.79 20.90
C ILE A 40 3.36 -13.66 20.06
N GLY A 41 3.41 -12.58 19.27
CA GLY A 41 4.53 -12.23 18.42
C GLY A 41 5.23 -10.95 18.87
N TRP A 42 6.54 -11.00 19.06
CA TRP A 42 7.37 -9.81 19.26
C TRP A 42 8.69 -9.92 18.50
N TYR A 43 9.32 -8.78 18.28
CA TYR A 43 10.60 -8.72 17.60
C TYR A 43 11.61 -7.92 18.41
N SER A 44 12.88 -8.20 18.20
CA SER A 44 13.99 -7.39 18.69
C SER A 44 15.06 -7.24 17.62
N ILE A 45 15.70 -6.07 17.59
CA ILE A 45 16.93 -5.85 16.80
C ILE A 45 18.10 -6.03 17.78
N PRO A 46 19.03 -6.96 17.52
CA PRO A 46 20.10 -7.25 18.45
C PRO A 46 21.08 -6.07 18.59
N HIS A 47 21.34 -5.34 17.50
CA HIS A 47 22.17 -4.15 17.51
C HIS A 47 21.85 -3.27 16.28
N PRO A 48 21.83 -1.92 16.39
CA PRO A 48 21.50 -1.04 15.25
C PRO A 48 22.42 -1.18 14.03
N SER A 49 23.67 -1.62 14.24
CA SER A 49 24.64 -1.86 13.14
C SER A 49 24.52 -3.23 12.49
N LEU A 50 23.63 -4.08 12.98
CA LEU A 50 23.33 -5.38 12.38
C LEU A 50 21.96 -5.30 11.74
N GLU A 51 21.93 -5.48 10.42
CA GLU A 51 20.70 -5.57 9.64
C GLU A 51 20.11 -6.97 9.83
N CYS A 52 19.63 -7.26 11.05
CA CYS A 52 18.87 -8.46 11.31
C CYS A 52 17.84 -8.24 12.42
N ILE A 53 16.72 -8.95 12.31
CA ILE A 53 15.65 -8.93 13.29
C ILE A 53 15.45 -10.33 13.84
N ASN A 54 15.19 -10.43 15.13
CA ASN A 54 14.80 -11.68 15.78
C ASN A 54 13.30 -11.61 16.06
N VAL A 55 12.52 -12.41 15.35
CA VAL A 55 11.08 -12.56 15.55
C VAL A 55 10.82 -13.77 16.43
N ARG A 56 10.23 -13.55 17.59
CA ARG A 56 9.82 -14.62 18.49
C ARG A 56 8.33 -14.82 18.39
N VAL A 57 7.94 -16.06 18.14
CA VAL A 57 6.56 -16.50 18.02
C VAL A 57 6.30 -17.55 19.08
N GLN A 58 5.27 -17.30 19.88
CA GLN A 58 4.75 -18.24 20.85
C GLN A 58 3.30 -18.51 20.53
N THR A 59 2.94 -19.79 20.43
CA THR A 59 1.60 -20.27 20.12
C THR A 59 1.16 -21.22 21.23
N THR A 60 -0.14 -21.50 21.31
CA THR A 60 -0.70 -22.45 22.30
C THR A 60 -0.93 -23.85 21.70
N GLY A 61 -0.97 -23.99 20.37
CA GLY A 61 -1.27 -25.26 19.70
C GLY A 61 -0.47 -25.48 18.42
N ASP A 62 -0.62 -24.57 17.45
CA ASP A 62 -0.02 -24.76 16.12
C ASP A 62 1.49 -24.53 16.13
N PRO A 63 2.26 -25.20 15.25
CA PRO A 63 3.69 -24.95 15.12
C PRO A 63 3.98 -23.48 14.80
N ALA A 64 4.85 -22.84 15.58
CA ALA A 64 5.23 -21.44 15.44
C ALA A 64 5.77 -21.10 14.02
N ARG A 65 6.36 -22.09 13.34
CA ARG A 65 6.82 -21.95 11.95
C ARG A 65 5.67 -21.82 10.95
N GLU A 66 4.59 -22.58 11.14
CA GLU A 66 3.43 -22.54 10.25
C GLU A 66 2.68 -21.21 10.44
N VAL A 67 2.45 -20.82 11.70
CA VAL A 67 1.86 -19.52 12.04
C VAL A 67 2.65 -18.35 11.44
N LEU A 68 3.98 -18.36 11.54
CA LEU A 68 4.79 -17.31 10.93
C LEU A 68 4.66 -17.28 9.41
N LYS A 69 4.64 -18.46 8.77
CA LYS A 69 4.49 -18.56 7.31
C LYS A 69 3.13 -18.02 6.86
N ASP A 70 2.07 -18.39 7.56
CA ASP A 70 0.72 -17.96 7.22
C ASP A 70 0.56 -16.44 7.44
N ALA A 71 1.15 -15.89 8.51
CA ALA A 71 1.18 -14.45 8.75
C ALA A 71 1.90 -13.68 7.62
N CYS A 72 2.99 -14.23 7.09
CA CYS A 72 3.66 -13.65 5.91
C CYS A 72 2.76 -13.70 4.66
N GLN A 73 2.04 -14.82 4.44
CA GLN A 73 1.15 -14.96 3.29
C GLN A 73 -0.03 -13.98 3.36
N GLU A 74 -0.58 -13.78 4.54
CA GLU A 74 -1.69 -12.86 4.75
C GLU A 74 -1.23 -11.40 4.60
N LEU A 75 -0.05 -11.05 5.09
CA LEU A 75 0.55 -9.73 4.81
C LEU A 75 0.68 -9.47 3.29
N MET A 76 1.07 -10.49 2.52
CA MET A 76 1.13 -10.38 1.06
C MET A 76 -0.26 -10.24 0.41
N LEU A 77 -1.29 -10.91 0.94
CA LEU A 77 -2.67 -10.78 0.48
C LEU A 77 -3.21 -9.37 0.76
N MET A 78 -3.02 -8.87 1.97
CA MET A 78 -3.37 -7.49 2.35
C MET A 78 -2.70 -6.48 1.42
N ASN A 79 -1.38 -6.59 1.21
CA ASN A 79 -0.66 -5.68 0.32
C ASN A 79 -1.17 -5.72 -1.13
N ARG A 80 -1.52 -6.91 -1.64
CA ARG A 80 -2.15 -7.05 -2.97
C ARG A 80 -3.51 -6.37 -3.02
N HIS A 81 -4.32 -6.53 -1.97
CA HIS A 81 -5.64 -5.91 -1.90
C HIS A 81 -5.52 -4.37 -1.86
N VAL A 82 -4.69 -3.82 -0.98
CA VAL A 82 -4.44 -2.38 -0.88
C VAL A 82 -3.97 -1.80 -2.21
N ARG A 83 -3.03 -2.48 -2.88
CA ARG A 83 -2.55 -2.05 -4.20
C ARG A 83 -3.67 -2.05 -5.24
N SER A 84 -4.49 -3.10 -5.29
CA SER A 84 -5.60 -3.18 -6.24
C SER A 84 -6.64 -2.07 -6.05
N VAL A 85 -6.97 -1.74 -4.80
CA VAL A 85 -7.92 -0.65 -4.48
C VAL A 85 -7.32 0.70 -4.85
N PHE A 86 -6.03 0.90 -4.54
CA PHE A 86 -5.32 2.13 -4.88
C PHE A 86 -5.23 2.34 -6.41
N ASP A 87 -4.83 1.31 -7.16
CA ASP A 87 -4.72 1.38 -8.62
C ASP A 87 -6.07 1.72 -9.27
N LYS A 88 -7.15 1.13 -8.77
CA LYS A 88 -8.52 1.44 -9.21
C LYS A 88 -8.87 2.91 -8.95
N ALA A 89 -8.67 3.38 -7.71
CA ALA A 89 -8.96 4.77 -7.35
C ALA A 89 -8.14 5.78 -8.16
N VAL A 90 -6.87 5.45 -8.46
CA VAL A 90 -6.00 6.29 -9.29
C VAL A 90 -6.46 6.31 -10.75
N SER A 91 -6.93 5.18 -11.30
CA SER A 91 -7.49 5.14 -12.66
C SER A 91 -8.73 6.01 -12.77
N GLU A 92 -9.68 5.83 -11.86
CA GLU A 92 -10.92 6.61 -11.81
C GLU A 92 -10.63 8.11 -11.66
N PHE A 93 -9.67 8.48 -10.80
CA PHE A 93 -9.26 9.88 -10.65
C PHE A 93 -8.65 10.45 -11.94
N LYS A 94 -7.79 9.70 -12.63
CA LYS A 94 -7.16 10.15 -13.88
C LYS A 94 -8.19 10.33 -15.01
N GLU A 95 -9.16 9.43 -15.11
CA GLU A 95 -10.26 9.51 -16.07
C GLU A 95 -11.12 10.75 -15.82
N GLU A 96 -11.47 11.02 -14.56
CA GLU A 96 -12.21 12.22 -14.18
C GLU A 96 -11.43 13.50 -14.51
N GLN A 97 -10.14 13.55 -14.17
CA GLN A 97 -9.29 14.70 -14.48
C GLN A 97 -9.15 14.94 -15.99
N ALA A 98 -9.08 13.89 -16.79
CA ALA A 98 -9.05 14.00 -18.25
C ALA A 98 -10.38 14.57 -18.79
N ARG A 99 -11.52 14.12 -18.24
CA ARG A 99 -12.85 14.63 -18.62
C ARG A 99 -12.99 16.11 -18.29
N LEU A 100 -12.60 16.53 -17.09
CA LEU A 100 -12.68 17.93 -16.65
C LEU A 100 -11.82 18.85 -17.53
N LYS A 101 -10.59 18.42 -17.87
CA LYS A 101 -9.72 19.17 -18.77
C LYS A 101 -10.33 19.32 -20.17
N ALA A 102 -10.89 18.24 -20.72
CA ALA A 102 -11.54 18.27 -22.03
C ALA A 102 -12.78 19.19 -22.03
N GLU A 103 -13.54 19.24 -20.94
CA GLU A 103 -14.67 20.18 -20.81
C GLU A 103 -14.20 21.63 -20.71
N GLU A 104 -13.14 21.90 -19.96
CA GLU A 104 -12.56 23.24 -19.84
C GLU A 104 -12.00 23.74 -21.18
N GLU A 105 -11.33 22.89 -21.94
CA GLU A 105 -10.83 23.20 -23.30
C GLU A 105 -11.97 23.49 -24.27
N ARG A 106 -13.08 22.73 -24.21
CA ARG A 106 -14.28 23.00 -25.04
C ARG A 106 -14.90 24.35 -24.72
N LYS A 107 -15.08 24.68 -23.43
CA LYS A 107 -15.62 25.98 -23.01
C LYS A 107 -14.73 27.14 -23.47
N LYS A 108 -13.41 27.00 -23.35
CA LYS A 108 -12.45 28.00 -23.85
C LYS A 108 -12.55 28.19 -25.36
N ALA A 109 -12.71 27.12 -26.13
CA ALA A 109 -12.87 27.20 -27.59
C ALA A 109 -14.18 27.91 -27.98
N GLU A 110 -15.30 27.59 -27.32
CA GLU A 110 -16.59 28.26 -27.55
C GLU A 110 -16.53 29.75 -27.21
N GLU A 111 -15.90 30.12 -26.08
CA GLU A 111 -15.69 31.53 -25.70
C GLU A 111 -14.81 32.28 -26.71
N GLU A 112 -13.76 31.63 -27.23
CA GLU A 112 -12.88 32.22 -28.24
C GLU A 112 -13.63 32.43 -29.58
N GLU A 113 -14.49 31.50 -29.97
CA GLU A 113 -15.31 31.61 -31.19
C GLU A 113 -16.35 32.72 -31.07
N LEU A 114 -17.05 32.81 -29.93
CA LEU A 114 -17.97 33.92 -29.62
C LEU A 114 -17.25 35.27 -29.63
N LYS A 115 -16.03 35.33 -29.09
CA LYS A 115 -15.20 36.54 -29.13
C LYS A 115 -14.86 36.93 -30.58
N LYS A 116 -14.44 35.97 -31.42
CA LYS A 116 -14.18 36.23 -32.85
C LYS A 116 -15.41 36.74 -33.59
N GLN A 117 -16.59 36.17 -33.33
CA GLN A 117 -17.84 36.62 -33.93
C GLN A 117 -18.20 38.05 -33.51
N ARG A 118 -18.02 38.39 -32.22
CA ARG A 118 -18.26 39.74 -31.72
C ARG A 118 -17.29 40.76 -32.32
N ASP A 119 -15.99 40.44 -32.34
CA ASP A 119 -14.97 41.34 -32.88
C ASP A 119 -15.17 41.56 -34.41
N LEU A 120 -15.66 40.55 -35.14
CA LEU A 120 -16.03 40.70 -36.56
C LEU A 120 -17.23 41.65 -36.74
N LEU A 121 -18.27 41.52 -35.92
CA LEU A 121 -19.44 42.40 -35.97
C LEU A 121 -19.06 43.86 -35.70
N GLU A 122 -18.21 44.10 -34.69
CA GLU A 122 -17.70 45.44 -34.40
C GLU A 122 -16.90 46.05 -35.57
N SER A 123 -16.21 45.24 -36.37
CA SER A 123 -15.46 45.73 -37.54
C SER A 123 -16.36 46.15 -38.72
N MET A 124 -17.52 45.52 -38.89
CA MET A 124 -18.46 45.84 -39.98
C MET A 124 -19.19 47.17 -39.75
N ASP A 125 -19.45 47.53 -38.49
CA ASP A 125 -20.12 48.78 -38.11
C ASP A 125 -19.22 50.02 -38.35
N ILE A 126 -17.90 49.84 -38.44
CA ILE A 126 -16.94 50.94 -38.66
C ILE A 126 -16.83 51.30 -40.15
N GLU A 127 -17.07 50.37 -41.08
CA GLU A 127 -16.96 50.62 -42.53
C GLU A 127 -18.22 51.27 -43.15
N SER A 128 -19.33 51.36 -42.41
CA SER A 128 -20.62 51.87 -42.91
C SER A 128 -20.86 53.37 -42.64
N ASN A 129 -19.86 54.13 -42.16
CA ASN A 129 -19.98 55.55 -41.81
C ASN A 129 -18.87 56.40 -42.45
#